data_AF-A0A2S9G5G0-F1
#
_entry.id   AF-A0A2S9G5G0-F1
#
_cell.length_a   1.000
_cell.length_b   1.000
_cell.length_c   1.000
_cell.angle_alpha   90.00
_cell.angle_beta   90.00
_cell.angle_gamma   90.00
#
_symmetry.space_group_name_H-M   'P 1'
#
loop_
_entity.id
_entity.type
_entity.pdbx_description
1 polymer ?
#
loop_
_entity_poly.entity_id
_entity_poly.type
_entity_poly.pdbx_seq_one_letter_code
_entity_poly.pdbx_strand_id
1 'polypeptide(L)'
;SDLVGGFMGLSGRTDLDNADFLMLIGVNPVVSHGHAISMPNPPGTVRAIAKRGQVWVVDPRRTETARLATGHLAPRPSTDHAVLA
;
A
#
# COMPACT_ATOMS: atom_id res chain seq x y z
N SER A 1 -8.92 16.93 5.01
CA SER A 1 -9.73 15.71 5.00
C SER A 1 -9.89 15.27 3.57
N ASP A 2 -9.08 14.33 3.11
CA ASP A 2 -9.20 13.81 1.75
C ASP A 2 -10.33 12.80 1.73
N LEU A 3 -11.50 13.24 1.32
CA LEU A 3 -12.67 12.38 1.16
C LEU A 3 -12.41 11.42 0.02
N VAL A 4 -12.29 10.12 0.33
CA VAL A 4 -12.26 9.07 -0.68
C VAL A 4 -13.70 8.87 -1.18
N GLY A 5 -13.99 9.31 -2.41
CA GLY A 5 -15.23 8.96 -3.11
C GLY A 5 -16.51 9.68 -2.67
N GLY A 6 -16.44 10.86 -2.03
CA GLY A 6 -17.63 11.66 -1.70
C GLY A 6 -18.56 11.01 -0.66
N PHE A 7 -18.08 10.01 0.07
CA PHE A 7 -18.81 9.37 1.16
C PHE A 7 -18.98 10.36 2.32
N MET A 8 -20.24 10.65 2.69
CA MET A 8 -20.61 11.63 3.72
C MET A 8 -20.41 11.13 5.16
N GLY A 9 -20.01 9.87 5.34
CA GLY A 9 -19.73 9.29 6.66
C GLY A 9 -18.26 9.44 7.08
N LEU A 10 -18.02 9.42 8.39
CA LEU A 10 -16.68 9.29 8.95
C LEU A 10 -16.17 7.87 8.65
N SER A 11 -15.36 7.73 7.60
CA SER A 11 -14.63 6.49 7.35
C SER A 11 -13.26 6.58 8.04
N GLY A 12 -12.89 5.54 8.77
CA GLY A 12 -11.55 5.41 9.32
C GLY A 12 -10.51 5.48 8.22
N ARG A 13 -9.50 6.33 8.39
CA ARG A 13 -8.33 6.39 7.50
C ARG A 13 -7.14 5.85 8.24
N THR A 14 -6.40 4.95 7.61
CA THR A 14 -5.07 4.55 8.07
C THR A 14 -4.17 5.79 8.16
N ASP A 15 -3.37 5.86 9.23
CA ASP A 15 -2.44 6.98 9.44
C ASP A 15 -1.19 6.85 8.57
N LEU A 16 -1.37 7.06 7.27
CA LEU A 16 -0.30 6.98 6.26
C LEU A 16 0.66 8.18 6.31
N ASP A 17 0.30 9.24 7.04
CA ASP A 17 1.10 10.47 7.09
C ASP A 17 2.22 10.34 8.13
N ASN A 18 2.00 9.58 9.20
CA ASN A 18 2.98 9.34 10.26
C ASN A 18 3.66 7.96 10.17
N ALA A 19 3.25 7.09 9.24
CA ALA A 19 3.86 5.77 9.10
C ALA A 19 5.27 5.86 8.47
N ASP A 20 6.29 5.31 9.14
CA ASP A 20 7.66 5.18 8.59
C ASP A 20 7.94 3.79 8.02
N PHE A 21 7.01 2.85 8.22
CA PHE A 21 7.04 1.52 7.63
C PHE A 21 5.66 1.13 7.13
N LEU A 22 5.55 0.84 5.83
CA LEU A 22 4.32 0.38 5.18
C LEU A 22 4.58 -0.97 4.50
N MET A 23 3.79 -1.99 4.86
CA MET A 23 3.78 -3.28 4.17
C MET A 23 2.46 -3.48 3.43
N LEU A 24 2.55 -3.78 2.13
CA LEU A 24 1.40 -4.03 1.26
C LEU A 24 1.47 -5.46 0.77
N ILE A 25 0.48 -6.28 1.14
CA ILE A 25 0.47 -7.73 0.84
C ILE A 25 -0.67 -8.03 -0.12
N GLY A 26 -0.36 -8.58 -1.29
CA GLY A 26 -1.37 -9.01 -2.27
C GLY A 26 -2.22 -7.88 -2.88
N VAL A 27 -1.85 -6.61 -2.68
CA VAL A 27 -2.60 -5.44 -3.17
C VAL A 27 -1.80 -4.60 -4.15
N ASN A 28 -2.48 -3.96 -5.09
CA ASN A 28 -1.88 -3.04 -6.06
C ASN A 28 -2.63 -1.71 -6.12
N PRO A 29 -2.54 -0.86 -5.07
CA PRO A 29 -3.30 0.38 -4.97
C PRO A 29 -2.97 1.40 -6.06
N VAL A 30 -1.80 1.33 -6.71
CA VAL A 30 -1.49 2.15 -7.89
C VAL A 30 -2.47 1.89 -9.05
N VAL A 31 -2.96 0.65 -9.19
CA VAL A 31 -3.93 0.26 -10.23
C VAL A 31 -5.37 0.24 -9.69
N SER A 32 -5.58 -0.19 -8.44
CA SER A 32 -6.91 -0.31 -7.83
C SER A 32 -7.42 0.97 -7.16
N HIS A 33 -6.70 2.08 -7.27
CA HIS A 33 -7.05 3.40 -6.73
C HIS A 33 -7.07 3.51 -5.19
N GLY A 34 -6.63 2.49 -4.45
CA GLY A 34 -6.42 2.60 -2.99
C GLY A 34 -7.68 2.75 -2.14
N HIS A 35 -8.88 2.55 -2.69
CA HIS A 35 -10.16 2.71 -1.97
C HIS A 35 -10.27 1.81 -0.74
N ALA A 36 -9.78 0.56 -0.84
CA ALA A 36 -9.85 -0.42 0.25
C ALA A 36 -9.00 -0.06 1.49
N ILE A 37 -8.01 0.83 1.32
CA ILE A 37 -7.08 1.25 2.38
C ILE A 37 -7.11 2.76 2.60
N SER A 38 -8.17 3.43 2.14
CA SER A 38 -8.37 4.88 2.27
C SER A 38 -7.16 5.70 1.83
N MET A 39 -6.53 5.31 0.72
CA MET A 39 -5.34 5.95 0.15
C MET A 39 -5.73 6.74 -1.10
N PRO A 40 -6.04 8.04 -1.00
CA PRO A 40 -6.61 8.84 -2.10
C PRO A 40 -5.63 9.10 -3.25
N ASN A 41 -4.33 9.08 -2.98
CA ASN A 41 -3.28 9.24 -4.00
C ASN A 41 -2.21 8.14 -3.84
N PRO A 42 -2.48 6.90 -4.28
CA PRO A 42 -1.57 5.79 -4.01
C PRO A 42 -0.13 5.97 -4.50
N PRO A 43 0.14 6.42 -5.74
CA PRO A 43 1.50 6.65 -6.18
C PRO A 43 2.22 7.72 -5.37
N GLY A 44 1.53 8.80 -5.02
CA GLY A 44 2.07 9.89 -4.21
C GLY A 44 2.38 9.44 -2.78
N THR A 45 1.44 8.74 -2.14
CA THR A 45 1.60 8.23 -0.76
C THR A 45 2.74 7.23 -0.67
N VAL A 46 2.82 6.26 -1.59
CA VAL A 46 3.93 5.27 -1.61
C VAL A 46 5.27 5.97 -1.75
N ARG A 47 5.39 6.93 -2.68
CA ARG A 47 6.63 7.70 -2.86
C ARG A 47 6.96 8.57 -1.64
N ALA A 48 5.97 9.16 -0.98
CA ALA A 48 6.17 9.99 0.19
C ALA A 48 6.68 9.18 1.39
N ILE A 49 6.12 7.98 1.63
CA ILE A 49 6.59 7.07 2.67
C ILE A 49 7.98 6.55 2.32
N ALA A 50 8.21 6.10 1.08
CA ALA A 50 9.52 5.61 0.63
C ALA A 50 10.64 6.65 0.72
N LYS A 51 10.32 7.95 0.70
CA LYS A 51 11.31 9.03 0.89
C LYS A 51 11.75 9.20 2.35
N ARG A 52 10.90 8.87 3.32
CA ARG A 52 11.17 9.07 4.76
C ARG A 52 11.39 7.77 5.54
N GLY A 53 10.99 6.64 4.97
CA GLY A 53 11.00 5.34 5.62
C GLY A 53 10.99 4.20 4.60
N GLN A 54 10.35 3.07 4.91
CA GLN A 54 10.32 1.91 4.05
C GLN A 54 8.92 1.55 3.58
N VAL A 55 8.82 1.16 2.31
CA VAL A 55 7.63 0.56 1.72
C VAL A 55 8.00 -0.81 1.19
N TRP A 56 7.41 -1.86 1.76
CA TRP A 56 7.59 -3.23 1.31
C TRP A 56 6.31 -3.72 0.62
N VAL A 57 6.47 -4.29 -0.56
CA VAL A 57 5.38 -4.96 -1.27
C VAL A 57 5.64 -6.46 -1.29
N VAL A 58 4.65 -7.23 -0.88
CA VAL A 58 4.67 -8.69 -0.85
C VAL A 58 3.64 -9.18 -1.86
N ASP A 59 4.10 -9.49 -3.07
CA ASP A 59 3.26 -10.02 -4.15
C ASP A 59 4.07 -10.91 -5.12
N PRO A 60 3.49 -12.00 -5.67
CA PRO A 60 4.23 -12.92 -6.53
C PRO A 60 4.75 -12.28 -7.84
N ARG A 61 4.10 -11.21 -8.29
CA ARG A 61 4.50 -10.44 -9.48
C ARG A 61 5.00 -9.09 -9.03
N ARG A 62 6.05 -8.56 -9.66
CA ARG A 62 6.48 -7.17 -9.42
C ARG A 62 5.48 -6.18 -10.04
N THR A 63 4.43 -5.85 -9.28
CA THR A 63 3.34 -4.94 -9.69
C THR A 63 3.78 -3.48 -9.81
N GLU A 64 2.89 -2.63 -10.32
CA GLU A 64 3.06 -1.17 -10.40
C GLU A 64 3.38 -0.58 -9.02
N THR A 65 2.71 -1.06 -7.98
CA THR A 65 3.00 -0.63 -6.60
C THR A 65 4.38 -1.09 -6.15
N ALA A 66 4.77 -2.35 -6.44
CA ALA A 66 6.11 -2.86 -6.13
C ALA A 66 7.25 -2.09 -6.85
N ARG A 67 6.99 -1.51 -8.03
CA ARG A 67 7.98 -0.66 -8.75
C ARG A 67 8.26 0.66 -8.03
N LEU A 68 7.35 1.12 -7.17
CA LEU A 68 7.50 2.35 -6.39
C LEU A 68 8.02 2.11 -4.97
N ALA A 69 8.04 0.85 -4.53
CA ALA A 69 8.40 0.42 -3.19
C ALA A 69 9.92 0.41 -2.97
N THR A 70 10.34 0.47 -1.71
CA THR A 70 11.76 0.33 -1.33
C THR A 70 12.19 -1.13 -1.26
N GLY A 71 11.25 -2.05 -1.02
CA GLY A 71 11.48 -3.49 -0.98
C GLY A 71 10.36 -4.26 -1.67
N HIS A 72 10.72 -5.39 -2.29
CA HIS A 72 9.77 -6.31 -2.92
C HIS A 72 10.12 -7.75 -2.54
N LEU A 73 9.16 -8.47 -1.97
CA LEU A 73 9.25 -9.91 -1.70
C LEU A 73 8.26 -10.63 -2.60
N ALA A 74 8.74 -11.60 -3.36
CA ALA A 74 7.93 -12.38 -4.31
C ALA A 74 7.72 -13.81 -3.80
N PRO A 75 6.75 -14.05 -2.88
CA PRO A 75 6.41 -15.41 -2.47
C PRO A 75 5.76 -16.17 -3.64
N ARG A 76 5.69 -17.50 -3.51
CA ARG A 76 4.85 -18.29 -4.42
C ARG A 76 3.37 -17.88 -4.25
N PRO A 77 2.54 -17.95 -5.30
CA PRO A 77 1.11 -17.68 -5.16
C PRO A 77 0.48 -18.48 -4.02
N SER A 78 -0.38 -17.83 -3.23
CA SER A 78 -1.09 -18.41 -2.07
C SER A 78 -0.19 -18.85 -0.91
N THR A 79 1.03 -18.31 -0.80
CA THR A 79 1.98 -18.63 0.30
C THR A 79 2.34 -17.43 1.18
N ASP A 80 1.54 -16.37 1.14
CA ASP A 80 1.68 -15.19 2.00
C ASP A 80 1.63 -15.53 3.51
N HIS A 81 0.90 -16.59 3.89
CA HIS A 81 0.91 -17.11 5.27
C HIS A 81 2.31 -17.47 5.77
N ALA A 82 3.19 -18.00 4.91
CA ALA A 82 4.56 -18.36 5.28
C ALA A 82 5.47 -17.14 5.43
N VAL A 83 5.10 -16.00 4.83
CA VAL A 83 5.80 -14.72 5.01
C VAL A 83 5.44 -14.10 6.37
N LEU A 84 4.24 -14.39 6.88
CA LEU A 84 3.67 -13.80 8.09
C LEU A 84 3.78 -14.68 9.34
N ALA A 85 4.30 -15.90 9.21
CA ALA A 85 4.43 -16.88 10.29
C ALA A 85 5.67 -16.61 11.15
#